data_AF-A0A536DMB9-F1
#
_entry.id   AF-A0A536DMB9-F1
#
_cell.length_a   1.000
_cell.length_b   1.000
_cell.length_c   1.000
_cell.angle_alpha   90.00
_cell.angle_beta   90.00
_cell.angle_gamma   90.00
#
_symmetry.space_group_name_H-M   'P 1'
#
loop_
_entity.id
_entity.type
_entity.pdbx_description
1 polymer ?
#
loop_
_entity_poly.entity_id
_entity_poly.type
_entity_poly.pdbx_seq_one_letter_code
_entity_poly.pdbx_strand_id
1 'polypeptide(L)'
;SAQRVNAEGPANLARAARQTGARLLQISTDYVFDGMATRPYREDDPVGPLNVYGRTKLAGEQAVQDLLPQSHLIVRTQWLFGEGAPNFVATILRLARERSQLKVVNDQHGRPTYAADLAAALWTLIACDPRGTVHCANEGVATWFDLATAAVRAAGLRARVEPCGTSEMPRPAPRPQFSVLDCTRYASIARTPLRPWPEGLAEYLRRANP
;
A
#
# COMPACT_ATOMS: atom_id res chain seq x y z
N SER A 1 2.73 20.90 -4.89
CA SER A 1 3.39 19.85 -5.68
C SER A 1 3.52 18.59 -4.84
N ALA A 2 3.82 17.43 -5.45
CA ALA A 2 4.04 16.18 -4.72
C ALA A 2 5.14 16.33 -3.64
N GLN A 3 6.22 17.08 -3.94
CA GLN A 3 7.29 17.37 -2.98
C GLN A 3 6.79 18.07 -1.70
N ARG A 4 6.01 19.16 -1.85
CA ARG A 4 5.49 19.91 -0.70
C ARG A 4 4.63 19.05 0.23
N VAL A 5 3.83 18.16 -0.34
CA VAL A 5 2.90 17.32 0.44
C VAL A 5 3.61 16.10 1.03
N ASN A 6 4.40 15.38 0.21
CA ASN A 6 4.94 14.07 0.58
C ASN A 6 6.30 14.14 1.29
N ALA A 7 7.06 15.22 1.13
CA ALA A 7 8.38 15.39 1.74
C ALA A 7 8.40 16.52 2.77
N GLU A 8 8.00 17.73 2.38
CA GLU A 8 8.02 18.89 3.29
C GLU A 8 6.95 18.77 4.39
N GLY A 9 5.78 18.22 4.07
CA GLY A 9 4.72 17.94 5.04
C GLY A 9 5.21 17.08 6.22
N PRO A 10 5.70 15.85 5.97
CA PRO A 10 6.30 15.02 7.01
C PRO A 10 7.46 15.68 7.75
N ALA A 11 8.33 16.43 7.05
CA ALA A 11 9.43 17.16 7.68
C ALA A 11 8.93 18.22 8.68
N ASN A 12 7.86 18.95 8.35
CA ASN A 12 7.26 19.94 9.23
C ASN A 12 6.63 19.27 10.47
N LEU A 13 5.92 18.15 10.29
CA LEU A 13 5.38 17.36 11.40
C LEU A 13 6.50 16.83 12.30
N ALA A 14 7.60 16.35 11.72
CA ALA A 14 8.75 15.86 12.48
C ALA A 14 9.42 16.96 13.30
N ARG A 15 9.56 18.18 12.75
CA ARG A 15 10.07 19.34 13.51
C ARG A 15 9.16 19.68 14.70
N ALA A 16 7.85 19.71 14.49
CA ALA A 16 6.89 20.01 15.56
C ALA A 16 6.87 18.91 16.64
N ALA A 17 6.94 17.64 16.23
CA ALA A 17 7.03 16.52 17.15
C ALA A 17 8.32 16.58 18.00
N ARG A 18 9.45 16.95 17.39
CA ARG A 18 10.72 17.15 18.12
C ARG A 18 10.62 18.23 19.18
N GLN A 19 9.94 19.34 18.89
CA GLN A 19 9.76 20.45 19.83
C GLN A 19 8.89 20.08 21.04
N THR A 20 7.96 19.15 20.86
CA THR A 20 6.99 18.74 21.87
C THR A 20 7.35 17.44 22.57
N GLY A 21 8.41 16.74 22.12
CA GLY A 21 8.75 15.39 22.57
C GLY A 21 7.76 14.32 22.09
N ALA A 22 6.87 14.64 21.15
CA ALA A 22 5.92 13.68 20.59
C ALA A 22 6.62 12.66 19.67
N ARG A 23 6.01 11.48 19.55
CA ARG A 23 6.37 10.49 18.53
C ARG A 23 5.62 10.79 17.23
N LEU A 24 6.22 10.39 16.11
CA LEU A 24 5.60 10.53 14.79
C LEU A 24 5.47 9.17 14.10
N LEU A 25 4.24 8.79 13.76
CA LEU A 25 3.96 7.71 12.82
C LEU A 25 3.77 8.30 11.42
N GLN A 26 4.61 7.89 10.47
CA GLN A 26 4.54 8.31 9.07
C GLN A 26 4.12 7.13 8.18
N ILE A 27 2.95 7.23 7.53
CA ILE A 27 2.53 6.23 6.53
C ILE A 27 3.30 6.47 5.24
N SER A 28 3.84 5.40 4.66
CA SER A 28 4.56 5.42 3.39
C SER A 28 4.09 4.29 2.46
N THR A 29 4.91 3.91 1.47
CA THR A 29 4.49 3.12 0.31
C THR A 29 5.56 2.12 -0.10
N ASP A 30 5.14 1.02 -0.71
CA ASP A 30 5.96 0.11 -1.50
C ASP A 30 6.65 0.77 -2.70
N TYR A 31 6.15 1.87 -3.24
CA TYR A 31 6.79 2.59 -4.35
C TYR A 31 8.16 3.22 -4.01
N VAL A 32 8.66 3.07 -2.78
CA VAL A 32 10.06 3.37 -2.44
C VAL A 32 11.04 2.34 -3.01
N PHE A 33 10.56 1.16 -3.41
CA PHE A 33 11.38 0.11 -4.01
C PHE A 33 11.42 0.18 -5.54
N ASP A 34 12.44 -0.46 -6.13
CA ASP A 34 12.68 -0.49 -7.59
C ASP A 34 11.85 -1.53 -8.33
N GLY A 35 11.30 -2.50 -7.61
CA GLY A 35 10.44 -3.52 -8.17
C GLY A 35 11.14 -4.74 -8.78
N MET A 36 12.46 -4.86 -8.60
CA MET A 36 13.30 -5.87 -9.25
C MET A 36 13.62 -7.08 -8.37
N ALA A 37 13.15 -7.10 -7.12
CA ALA A 37 13.39 -8.22 -6.23
C ALA A 37 12.67 -9.50 -6.66
N THR A 38 13.24 -10.64 -6.29
CA THR A 38 12.67 -11.99 -6.49
C THR A 38 12.05 -12.58 -5.23
N ARG A 39 12.08 -11.82 -4.12
CA ARG A 39 11.47 -12.16 -2.83
C ARG A 39 10.78 -10.92 -2.24
N PRO A 40 9.83 -11.08 -1.31
CA PRO A 40 9.25 -9.95 -0.58
C PRO A 40 10.33 -9.02 0.00
N TYR A 41 10.12 -7.71 -0.14
CA TYR A 41 11.01 -6.68 0.40
C TYR A 41 10.90 -6.61 1.91
N ARG A 42 12.05 -6.64 2.57
CA ARG A 42 12.23 -6.40 4.00
C ARG A 42 12.44 -4.91 4.24
N GLU A 43 12.24 -4.46 5.47
CA GLU A 43 12.32 -3.03 5.81
C GLU A 43 13.72 -2.42 5.57
N ASP A 44 14.76 -3.25 5.65
CA ASP A 44 16.17 -2.91 5.49
C ASP A 44 16.72 -3.13 4.06
N ASP A 45 15.89 -3.63 3.14
CA ASP A 45 16.30 -3.76 1.74
C ASP A 45 16.55 -2.37 1.11
N PRO A 46 17.50 -2.28 0.14
CA PRO A 46 17.77 -1.04 -0.56
C PRO A 46 16.52 -0.44 -1.23
N VAL A 47 16.34 0.87 -1.04
CA VAL A 47 15.29 1.65 -1.71
C VAL A 47 15.77 2.14 -3.07
N GLY A 48 14.86 2.26 -4.04
CA GLY A 48 15.17 2.61 -5.44
C GLY A 48 13.94 3.06 -6.23
N PRO A 49 13.23 4.13 -5.82
CA PRO A 49 11.93 4.48 -6.38
C PRO A 49 11.97 4.85 -7.87
N LEU A 50 11.17 4.15 -8.68
CA LEU A 50 11.10 4.37 -10.14
C LEU A 50 10.38 5.68 -10.55
N ASN A 51 9.45 6.17 -9.72
CA ASN A 51 8.58 7.28 -10.09
C ASN A 51 8.64 8.45 -9.09
N VAL A 52 8.08 9.60 -9.48
CA VAL A 52 8.08 10.82 -8.67
C VAL A 52 7.37 10.60 -7.34
N TYR A 53 6.26 9.84 -7.32
CA TYR A 53 5.53 9.56 -6.10
C TYR A 53 6.42 8.83 -5.09
N GLY A 54 7.04 7.72 -5.49
CA GLY A 54 7.99 6.96 -4.68
C GLY A 54 9.16 7.81 -4.18
N ARG A 55 9.78 8.60 -5.07
CA ARG A 55 10.88 9.53 -4.70
C ARG A 55 10.45 10.53 -3.63
N THR A 56 9.29 11.15 -3.80
CA THR A 56 8.80 12.16 -2.85
C THR A 56 8.39 11.55 -1.51
N LYS A 57 7.84 10.32 -1.50
CA LYS A 57 7.51 9.59 -0.27
C LYS A 57 8.77 9.16 0.48
N LEU A 58 9.78 8.66 -0.24
CA LEU A 58 11.07 8.31 0.34
C LEU A 58 11.78 9.54 0.94
N ALA A 59 11.75 10.68 0.25
CA ALA A 59 12.30 11.92 0.80
C ALA A 59 11.60 12.34 2.11
N GLY A 60 10.28 12.10 2.23
CA GLY A 60 9.56 12.27 3.48
C GLY A 60 9.98 11.30 4.58
N GLU A 61 10.21 10.02 4.26
CA GLU A 61 10.76 9.03 5.20
C GLU A 61 12.11 9.48 5.74
N GLN A 62 13.03 9.88 4.87
CA GLN A 62 14.38 10.32 5.23
C GLN A 62 14.33 11.56 6.12
N ALA A 63 13.52 12.56 5.78
CA ALA A 63 13.37 13.75 6.60
C ALA A 63 12.84 13.42 8.01
N VAL A 64 11.88 12.49 8.13
CA VAL A 64 11.37 12.03 9.43
C VAL A 64 12.45 11.29 10.22
N GLN A 65 13.22 10.41 9.58
CA GLN A 65 14.33 9.66 10.20
C GLN A 65 15.41 10.61 10.73
N ASP A 66 15.84 11.57 9.93
CA ASP A 66 16.89 12.53 10.29
C ASP A 66 16.47 13.43 11.45
N LEU A 67 15.21 13.86 11.47
CA LEU A 67 14.71 14.78 12.49
C LEU A 67 14.30 14.08 13.79
N LEU A 68 13.90 12.80 13.73
CA LEU A 68 13.38 12.03 14.86
C LEU A 68 14.01 10.62 14.95
N PRO A 69 15.34 10.47 15.00
CA PRO A 69 16.00 9.16 14.87
C PRO A 69 15.55 8.11 15.89
N GLN A 70 15.11 8.54 17.08
CA GLN A 70 14.68 7.65 18.18
C GLN A 70 13.16 7.68 18.45
N SER A 71 12.40 8.53 17.73
CA SER A 71 10.99 8.83 18.04
C SER A 71 10.07 8.73 16.83
N HIS A 72 10.53 8.10 15.74
CA HIS A 72 9.72 7.84 14.55
C HIS A 72 9.29 6.37 14.44
N LEU A 73 8.16 6.19 13.76
CA LEU A 73 7.73 4.93 13.18
C LEU A 73 7.29 5.18 11.73
N ILE A 74 7.93 4.54 10.78
CA ILE A 74 7.50 4.56 9.37
C ILE A 74 6.73 3.28 9.09
N VAL A 75 5.51 3.40 8.56
CA VAL A 75 4.70 2.24 8.16
C VAL A 75 4.55 2.25 6.65
N ARG A 76 5.24 1.36 5.95
CA ARG A 76 5.06 1.19 4.50
C ARG A 76 3.91 0.21 4.24
N THR A 77 2.98 0.62 3.40
CA THR A 77 1.85 -0.21 2.97
C THR A 77 1.76 -0.23 1.44
N GLN A 78 0.82 -0.98 0.88
CA GLN A 78 0.63 -1.10 -0.56
C GLN A 78 -0.81 -1.39 -0.95
N TRP A 79 -1.19 -0.96 -2.16
CA TRP A 79 -2.45 -1.32 -2.83
C TRP A 79 -3.69 -1.09 -1.96
N LEU A 80 -3.72 0.07 -1.31
CA LEU A 80 -4.78 0.43 -0.36
C LEU A 80 -6.14 0.59 -1.08
N PHE A 81 -7.18 -0.05 -0.53
CA PHE A 81 -8.58 0.15 -0.93
C PHE A 81 -9.47 0.24 0.31
N GLY A 82 -10.60 0.94 0.20
CA GLY A 82 -11.51 1.17 1.33
C GLY A 82 -12.57 2.21 0.99
N GLU A 83 -13.44 2.50 1.96
CA GLU A 83 -14.55 3.44 1.81
C GLU A 83 -14.08 4.90 1.76
N GLY A 84 -14.93 5.78 1.22
CA GLY A 84 -14.76 7.23 1.29
C GLY A 84 -13.78 7.86 0.29
N ALA A 85 -12.98 7.07 -0.43
CA ALA A 85 -12.08 7.58 -1.46
C ALA A 85 -12.04 6.69 -2.72
N PRO A 86 -11.82 7.27 -3.91
CA PRO A 86 -11.61 6.50 -5.13
C PRO A 86 -10.44 5.52 -4.98
N ASN A 87 -10.67 4.27 -5.35
CA ASN A 87 -9.66 3.20 -5.29
C ASN A 87 -9.78 2.26 -6.51
N PHE A 88 -8.80 1.36 -6.64
CA PHE A 88 -8.75 0.42 -7.76
C PHE A 88 -9.99 -0.49 -7.82
N VAL A 89 -10.42 -1.06 -6.69
CA VAL A 89 -11.56 -1.98 -6.62
C VAL A 89 -12.85 -1.28 -7.07
N ALA A 90 -13.12 -0.09 -6.53
CA ALA A 90 -14.26 0.73 -6.94
C ALA A 90 -14.25 1.04 -8.45
N THR A 91 -13.06 1.33 -9.00
CA THR A 91 -12.89 1.58 -10.44
C THR A 91 -13.21 0.34 -11.28
N ILE A 92 -12.71 -0.84 -10.86
CA ILE A 92 -12.99 -2.10 -11.56
C ILE A 92 -14.47 -2.43 -11.56
N LEU A 93 -15.16 -2.30 -10.41
CA LEU A 93 -16.58 -2.61 -10.31
C LEU A 93 -17.43 -1.68 -11.17
N ARG A 94 -17.12 -0.38 -11.18
CA ARG A 94 -17.79 0.59 -12.06
C ARG A 94 -17.62 0.19 -13.52
N LEU A 95 -16.37 -0.06 -13.96
CA LEU A 95 -16.10 -0.44 -15.34
C LEU A 95 -16.74 -1.79 -15.72
N ALA A 96 -16.82 -2.75 -14.79
CA ALA A 96 -17.45 -4.05 -14.99
C ALA A 96 -18.98 -3.99 -15.14
N ARG A 97 -19.63 -2.90 -14.69
CA ARG A 97 -21.04 -2.63 -15.00
C ARG A 97 -21.24 -2.01 -16.37
N GLU A 98 -20.27 -1.22 -16.81
CA GLU A 98 -20.34 -0.48 -18.08
C GLU A 98 -19.88 -1.32 -19.28
N ARG A 99 -19.03 -2.33 -19.06
CA ARG A 99 -18.33 -3.09 -20.11
C ARG A 99 -18.42 -4.58 -19.88
N SER A 100 -18.56 -5.34 -20.97
CA SER A 100 -18.56 -6.80 -20.93
C SER A 100 -17.15 -7.40 -20.74
N GLN A 101 -16.09 -6.64 -21.02
CA GLN A 101 -14.70 -7.09 -20.92
C GLN A 101 -13.79 -5.98 -20.37
N LEU A 102 -12.81 -6.38 -19.55
CA LEU A 102 -11.79 -5.51 -18.97
C LEU A 102 -10.42 -6.16 -19.14
N LYS A 103 -9.43 -5.40 -19.62
CA LYS A 103 -8.02 -5.80 -19.57
C LYS A 103 -7.36 -5.27 -18.31
N VAL A 104 -6.67 -6.14 -17.58
CA VAL A 104 -6.01 -5.80 -16.31
C VAL A 104 -4.62 -6.44 -16.26
N VAL A 105 -3.63 -5.66 -15.81
CA VAL A 105 -2.24 -6.09 -15.76
C VAL A 105 -2.03 -7.29 -14.83
N ASN A 106 -1.30 -8.30 -15.31
CA ASN A 106 -1.05 -9.56 -14.60
C ASN A 106 0.44 -9.85 -14.36
N ASP A 107 1.31 -8.87 -14.58
CA ASP A 107 2.76 -8.95 -14.37
C ASP A 107 3.26 -7.99 -13.27
N GLN A 108 2.34 -7.40 -12.50
CA GLN A 108 2.61 -6.56 -11.34
C GLN A 108 2.09 -7.25 -10.08
N HIS A 109 2.99 -7.55 -9.14
CA HIS A 109 2.70 -8.32 -7.93
C HIS A 109 2.80 -7.44 -6.68
N GLY A 110 1.82 -7.56 -5.79
CA GLY A 110 1.76 -6.85 -4.52
C GLY A 110 0.84 -7.55 -3.52
N ARG A 111 0.45 -6.83 -2.46
CA ARG A 111 -0.53 -7.30 -1.47
C ARG A 111 -1.66 -6.28 -1.36
N PRO A 112 -2.89 -6.58 -1.84
CA PRO A 112 -4.03 -5.69 -1.67
C PRO A 112 -4.26 -5.43 -0.18
N THR A 113 -4.39 -4.17 0.24
CA THR A 113 -4.57 -3.83 1.65
C THR A 113 -5.89 -3.12 1.86
N TYR A 114 -6.74 -3.66 2.74
CA TYR A 114 -7.98 -3.01 3.14
C TYR A 114 -7.70 -1.93 4.19
N ALA A 115 -8.21 -0.72 3.96
CA ALA A 115 -7.90 0.45 4.77
C ALA A 115 -8.33 0.30 6.23
N ALA A 116 -9.44 -0.39 6.52
CA ALA A 116 -9.86 -0.62 7.90
C ALA A 116 -8.89 -1.56 8.65
N ASP A 117 -8.35 -2.56 7.95
CA ASP A 117 -7.35 -3.48 8.54
C ASP A 117 -6.04 -2.74 8.81
N LEU A 118 -5.60 -1.91 7.87
CA LEU A 118 -4.43 -1.05 8.08
C LEU A 118 -4.67 -0.10 9.26
N ALA A 119 -5.83 0.53 9.37
CA ALA A 119 -6.14 1.44 10.48
C ALA A 119 -6.06 0.72 11.85
N ALA A 120 -6.63 -0.49 11.97
CA ALA A 120 -6.54 -1.30 13.18
C ALA A 120 -5.08 -1.70 13.49
N ALA A 121 -4.31 -2.04 12.46
CA ALA A 121 -2.89 -2.36 12.58
C ALA A 121 -2.05 -1.16 13.04
N LEU A 122 -2.34 0.05 12.55
CA LEU A 122 -1.68 1.27 13.00
C LEU A 122 -1.94 1.55 14.48
N TRP A 123 -3.17 1.37 14.96
CA TRP A 123 -3.47 1.49 16.39
C TRP A 123 -2.71 0.47 17.24
N THR A 124 -2.60 -0.77 16.75
CA THR A 124 -1.81 -1.82 17.40
C THR A 124 -0.33 -1.41 17.49
N LEU A 125 0.24 -0.91 16.39
CA LEU A 125 1.62 -0.41 16.38
C LEU A 125 1.81 0.78 17.32
N ILE A 126 0.85 1.71 17.39
CA ILE A 126 0.93 2.84 18.33
C ILE A 126 1.01 2.32 19.77
N ALA A 127 0.17 1.35 20.14
CA ALA A 127 0.15 0.76 21.48
C ALA A 127 1.42 -0.04 21.82
N CYS A 128 1.98 -0.78 20.86
CA CYS A 128 3.21 -1.56 21.06
C CYS A 128 4.50 -0.73 21.03
N ASP A 129 4.43 0.55 20.66
CA ASP A 129 5.55 1.49 20.70
C ASP A 129 6.84 1.05 19.94
N PRO A 130 6.79 0.44 18.73
CA PRO A 130 8.01 0.11 18.01
C PRO A 130 8.68 1.36 17.41
N ARG A 131 9.95 1.23 17.04
CA ARG A 131 10.73 2.26 16.36
C ARG A 131 11.20 1.79 14.98
N GLY A 132 11.59 2.74 14.15
CA GLY A 132 12.15 2.49 12.82
C GLY A 132 11.05 2.29 11.77
N THR A 133 11.29 1.38 10.83
CA THR A 133 10.36 1.07 9.75
C THR A 133 9.65 -0.27 10.01
N VAL A 134 8.38 -0.37 9.62
CA VAL A 134 7.57 -1.59 9.64
C VAL A 134 6.77 -1.66 8.34
N HIS A 135 6.74 -2.82 7.70
CA HIS A 135 5.84 -3.09 6.59
C HIS A 135 4.50 -3.62 7.10
N CYS A 136 3.39 -3.12 6.55
CA CYS A 136 2.05 -3.53 6.95
C CYS A 136 1.09 -3.60 5.75
N ALA A 137 0.65 -4.82 5.44
CA ALA A 137 -0.30 -5.15 4.39
C ALA A 137 -1.05 -6.45 4.74
N ASN A 138 -2.24 -6.67 4.16
CA ASN A 138 -2.97 -7.94 4.34
C ASN A 138 -2.20 -9.14 3.78
N GLU A 139 -2.43 -10.34 4.32
CA GLU A 139 -1.79 -11.60 3.86
C GLU A 139 -2.18 -11.99 2.44
N GLY A 140 -1.28 -12.70 1.76
CA GLY A 140 -1.44 -13.16 0.38
C GLY A 140 -0.92 -12.19 -0.68
N VAL A 141 -0.21 -12.73 -1.66
CA VAL A 141 0.25 -12.02 -2.86
C VAL A 141 -0.84 -12.07 -3.94
N ALA A 142 -0.98 -11.00 -4.72
CA ALA A 142 -1.89 -10.94 -5.85
C ALA A 142 -1.30 -10.09 -6.97
N THR A 143 -1.78 -10.31 -8.18
CA THR A 143 -1.68 -9.33 -9.27
C THR A 143 -2.88 -8.38 -9.26
N TRP A 144 -2.80 -7.28 -10.02
CA TRP A 144 -3.99 -6.43 -10.21
C TRP A 144 -5.12 -7.20 -10.91
N PHE A 145 -4.78 -8.13 -11.80
CA PHE A 145 -5.71 -9.05 -12.43
C PHE A 145 -6.42 -9.96 -11.42
N ASP A 146 -5.69 -10.53 -10.45
CA ASP A 146 -6.28 -11.35 -9.39
C ASP A 146 -7.28 -10.54 -8.54
N LEU A 147 -6.87 -9.34 -8.12
CA LEU A 147 -7.73 -8.44 -7.34
C LEU A 147 -8.99 -8.03 -8.12
N ALA A 148 -8.85 -7.69 -9.40
CA ALA A 148 -9.97 -7.32 -10.26
C ALA A 148 -10.94 -8.51 -10.46
N THR A 149 -10.40 -9.69 -10.76
CA THR A 149 -11.18 -10.91 -10.95
C THR A 149 -11.94 -11.28 -9.68
N ALA A 150 -11.28 -11.23 -8.52
CA ALA A 150 -11.91 -11.50 -7.24
C ALA A 150 -13.04 -10.49 -6.93
N ALA A 151 -12.83 -9.20 -7.20
CA ALA A 151 -13.83 -8.16 -6.97
C ALA A 151 -15.06 -8.34 -7.87
N VAL A 152 -14.86 -8.53 -9.18
CA VAL A 152 -15.95 -8.76 -10.15
C VAL A 152 -16.75 -10.00 -9.77
N ARG A 153 -16.07 -11.11 -9.45
CA ARG A 153 -16.71 -12.36 -9.03
C ARG A 153 -17.52 -12.18 -7.75
N ALA A 154 -16.94 -11.56 -6.73
CA ALA A 154 -17.60 -11.35 -5.44
C ALA A 154 -18.81 -10.41 -5.53
N ALA A 155 -18.81 -9.47 -6.48
CA ALA A 155 -19.94 -8.60 -6.78
C ALA A 155 -21.02 -9.26 -7.67
N GLY A 156 -20.83 -10.50 -8.12
CA GLY A 156 -21.78 -11.19 -9.00
C GLY A 156 -21.88 -10.61 -10.41
N LEU A 157 -20.89 -9.82 -10.84
CA LEU A 157 -20.87 -9.18 -12.16
C LEU A 157 -20.38 -10.17 -13.23
N ARG A 158 -20.88 -9.99 -14.47
CA ARG A 158 -20.59 -10.89 -15.61
C ARG A 158 -19.42 -10.45 -16.49
N ALA A 159 -18.84 -9.28 -16.23
CA ALA A 159 -17.73 -8.78 -17.04
C ALA A 159 -16.54 -9.75 -17.01
N ARG A 160 -15.98 -10.05 -18.18
CA ARG A 160 -14.77 -10.88 -18.28
C ARG A 160 -13.54 -10.04 -17.97
N VAL A 161 -12.74 -10.46 -17.00
CA VAL A 161 -11.43 -9.87 -16.75
C VAL A 161 -10.41 -10.68 -17.54
N GLU A 162 -9.64 -10.00 -18.40
CA GLU A 162 -8.60 -10.60 -19.23
C GLU A 162 -7.22 -10.08 -18.77
N PRO A 163 -6.22 -10.97 -18.64
CA PRO A 163 -4.88 -10.54 -18.26
C PRO A 163 -4.20 -9.83 -19.43
N CYS A 164 -3.36 -8.84 -19.11
CA CYS A 164 -2.43 -8.24 -20.06
C CYS A 164 -1.07 -7.95 -19.40
N GLY A 165 -0.04 -7.76 -20.21
CA GLY A 165 1.26 -7.29 -19.72
C GLY A 165 1.27 -5.78 -19.46
N THR A 166 2.24 -5.32 -18.67
CA THR A 166 2.48 -3.89 -18.45
C THR A 166 2.81 -3.16 -19.76
N SER A 167 3.47 -3.82 -20.72
CA SER A 167 3.76 -3.28 -22.06
C SER A 167 2.51 -2.98 -22.89
N GLU A 168 1.40 -3.68 -22.63
CA GLU A 168 0.12 -3.46 -23.32
C GLU A 168 -0.69 -2.30 -22.71
N MET A 169 -0.34 -1.83 -21.51
CA MET A 169 -1.00 -0.72 -20.83
C MET A 169 0.01 0.37 -20.42
N PRO A 170 0.58 1.11 -21.38
CA PRO A 170 1.54 2.16 -21.08
C PRO A 170 0.89 3.23 -20.20
N ARG A 171 1.51 3.49 -19.05
CA ARG A 171 1.10 4.52 -18.09
C ARG A 171 2.21 5.57 -18.00
N PRO A 172 1.87 6.86 -17.74
CA PRO A 172 2.88 7.92 -17.66
C PRO A 172 3.95 7.71 -16.58
N ALA A 173 3.62 7.02 -15.49
CA ALA A 173 4.55 6.72 -14.42
C ALA A 173 4.85 5.21 -14.39
N PRO A 174 6.13 4.81 -14.38
CA PRO A 174 6.51 3.41 -14.27
C PRO A 174 6.07 2.85 -12.92
N ARG A 175 5.66 1.58 -12.95
CA ARG A 175 5.28 0.83 -11.76
C ARG A 175 6.27 -0.34 -11.56
N PRO A 176 6.71 -0.62 -10.33
CA PRO A 176 7.45 -1.83 -10.00
C PRO A 176 6.64 -3.06 -10.42
N GLN A 177 7.30 -4.03 -11.04
CA GLN A 177 6.71 -5.32 -11.39
C GLN A 177 6.52 -6.22 -10.16
N PHE A 178 7.39 -6.10 -9.17
CA PHE A 178 7.29 -6.84 -7.92
C PHE A 178 7.45 -5.89 -6.74
N SER A 179 6.40 -5.58 -5.98
CA SER A 179 6.49 -4.67 -4.82
C SER A 179 5.99 -5.30 -3.51
N VAL A 180 5.96 -6.64 -3.47
CA VAL A 180 5.48 -7.41 -2.32
C VAL A 180 6.30 -7.07 -1.08
N LEU A 181 5.63 -6.63 -0.02
CA LEU A 181 6.24 -6.36 1.28
C LEU A 181 6.25 -7.60 2.17
N ASP A 182 7.41 -7.93 2.73
CA ASP A 182 7.52 -8.84 3.88
C ASP A 182 6.94 -8.14 5.11
N CYS A 183 5.93 -8.74 5.76
CA CYS A 183 5.26 -8.16 6.93
C CYS A 183 5.56 -8.95 8.22
N THR A 184 6.62 -9.76 8.24
CA THR A 184 7.00 -10.61 9.38
C THR A 184 7.30 -9.76 10.62
N ARG A 185 7.92 -8.58 10.45
CA ARG A 185 8.18 -7.65 11.57
C ARG A 185 6.89 -7.18 12.22
N TYR A 186 5.89 -6.77 11.42
CA TYR A 186 4.57 -6.43 11.94
C TYR A 186 3.96 -7.60 12.70
N ALA A 187 3.93 -8.80 12.09
CA ALA A 187 3.32 -9.97 12.69
C ALA A 187 3.97 -10.36 14.03
N SER A 188 5.29 -10.17 14.15
CA SER A 188 6.02 -10.36 15.41
C SER A 188 5.60 -9.35 16.49
N ILE A 189 5.50 -8.05 16.14
CA ILE A 189 5.10 -6.98 17.06
C ILE A 189 3.63 -7.17 17.52
N ALA A 190 2.73 -7.43 16.57
CA ALA A 190 1.30 -7.57 16.82
C ALA A 190 0.91 -8.98 17.30
N ARG A 191 1.84 -9.94 17.29
CA ARG A 191 1.65 -11.38 17.57
C ARG A 191 0.64 -12.09 16.64
N THR A 192 0.19 -11.41 15.60
CA THR A 192 -0.67 -11.94 14.54
C THR A 192 -0.41 -11.18 13.25
N PRO A 193 -0.41 -11.84 12.09
CA PRO A 193 -0.45 -11.13 10.81
C PRO A 193 -1.82 -10.45 10.62
N LEU A 194 -1.90 -9.53 9.66
CA LEU A 194 -3.21 -9.12 9.13
C LEU A 194 -3.87 -10.31 8.44
N ARG A 195 -5.20 -10.32 8.40
CA ARG A 195 -5.96 -11.34 7.67
C ARG A 195 -5.61 -11.39 6.18
N PRO A 196 -5.89 -12.50 5.48
CA PRO A 196 -5.77 -12.60 4.03
C PRO A 196 -6.56 -11.51 3.29
N TRP A 197 -5.98 -10.97 2.21
CA TRP A 197 -6.60 -9.89 1.43
C TRP A 197 -7.99 -10.23 0.86
N PRO A 198 -8.34 -11.49 0.49
CA PRO A 198 -9.68 -11.80 -0.01
C PRO A 198 -10.76 -11.58 1.05
N GLU A 199 -10.45 -11.75 2.33
CA GLU A 199 -11.38 -11.49 3.42
C GLU A 199 -11.62 -9.98 3.61
N GLY A 200 -10.54 -9.19 3.52
CA GLY A 200 -10.63 -7.72 3.52
C GLY A 200 -11.44 -7.19 2.34
N LEU A 201 -11.24 -7.76 1.15
CA LEU A 201 -12.06 -7.45 -0.04
C LEU A 201 -13.53 -7.79 0.19
N ALA A 202 -13.83 -9.00 0.69
CA ALA A 202 -15.21 -9.42 0.95
C ALA A 202 -15.92 -8.51 1.97
N GLU A 203 -15.21 -8.07 3.01
CA GLU A 203 -15.77 -7.11 3.96
C GLU A 203 -16.00 -5.73 3.34
N TYR A 204 -15.03 -5.20 2.60
CA TYR A 204 -15.18 -3.94 1.88
C TYR A 204 -16.41 -3.95 0.95
N LEU A 205 -16.61 -5.02 0.17
CA LEU A 205 -17.75 -5.14 -0.72
C LEU A 205 -19.10 -5.17 0.02
N ARG A 206 -19.15 -5.83 1.18
CA ARG A 206 -20.36 -5.82 2.02
C ARG A 206 -20.69 -4.44 2.58
N ARG A 207 -19.67 -3.66 2.96
CA ARG A 207 -19.83 -2.35 3.61
C ARG A 207 -20.08 -1.23 2.61
N ALA A 208 -19.30 -1.18 1.53
CA ALA A 208 -19.36 -0.09 0.58
C ALA A 208 -20.62 -0.12 -0.31
N ASN A 209 -21.31 -1.26 -0.38
CA ASN A 209 -22.30 -1.59 -1.41
C ASN A 209 -21.94 -0.97 -2.79
N PRO A 210 -20.67 -1.12 -3.24
CA PRO A 210 -20.07 -0.30 -4.28
C PRO A 210 -20.46 -0.77 -5.66
#